data_AF-A0A6M3K4V3-F1
#
_entry.id   AF-A0A6M3K4V3-F1
#
_cell.length_a   1.000
_cell.length_b   1.000
_cell.length_c   1.000
_cell.angle_alpha   90.00
_cell.angle_beta   90.00
_cell.angle_gamma   90.00
#
_symmetry.space_group_name_H-M   'P 1'
#
loop_
_entity.id
_entity.type
_entity.pdbx_description
1 polymer ?
#
loop_
_entity_poly.entity_id
_entity_poly.type
_entity_poly.pdbx_seq_one_letter_code
_entity_poly.pdbx_strand_id
1 'polypeptide(L)' 'MLDIRDIKDIITRHMNDQPYEIRCSQCGYDSVYTTEIDSDYDLKIQVEPCKFCTDSEANEESE' A
#
# COMPACT_ATOMS: atom_id res chain seq x y z
N MET A 1 11.12 17.46 24.10
CA MET A 1 9.81 17.77 23.52
C MET A 1 9.94 17.37 22.05
N LEU A 2 9.28 16.28 21.63
CA LEU A 2 9.32 15.86 20.23
C LEU A 2 8.48 16.87 19.42
N ASP A 3 9.06 17.46 18.37
CA ASP A 3 8.32 18.33 17.47
C ASP A 3 7.33 17.47 16.68
N ILE A 4 6.19 18.05 16.31
CA ILE A 4 5.18 17.43 15.46
C ILE A 4 5.79 16.90 14.15
N ARG A 5 6.78 17.60 13.59
CA ARG A 5 7.49 17.15 12.39
C ARG A 5 8.31 15.89 12.64
N ASP A 6 8.92 15.79 13.82
CA ASP A 6 9.66 14.60 14.23
C ASP A 6 8.73 13.37 14.32
N ILE A 7 7.48 13.57 14.75
CA ILE A 7 6.49 12.49 14.87
C ILE A 7 6.15 11.93 13.48
N LYS A 8 5.90 12.78 12.48
CA LYS A 8 5.59 12.33 11.12
C LYS A 8 6.73 11.52 10.51
N ASP A 9 7.96 11.97 10.69
CA ASP A 9 9.15 11.28 10.19
C ASP A 9 9.39 9.94 10.90
N ILE A 10 9.18 9.89 12.22
CA ILE A 10 9.29 8.66 13.02
C ILE A 10 8.27 7.63 12.56
N ILE A 11 7.00 8.02 12.40
CA ILE A 11 5.95 7.09 11.96
C ILE A 11 6.22 6.62 10.54
N THR A 12 6.62 7.52 9.62
CA THR A 12 6.96 7.16 8.24
C THR A 12 8.10 6.15 8.18
N ARG A 13 9.16 6.36 8.97
CA ARG A 13 10.27 5.39 9.07
C ARG A 13 9.81 4.05 9.63
N HIS A 14 9.03 4.06 10.71
CA HIS A 14 8.49 2.85 11.30
C HIS A 14 7.67 2.02 10.29
N MET A 15 6.85 2.67 9.46
CA MET A 15 6.06 2.00 8.42
C MET A 15 6.92 1.45 7.27
N ASN A 16 8.02 2.13 6.92
CA ASN A 16 8.95 1.62 5.90
C ASN A 16 9.79 0.44 6.41
N ASP A 17 10.13 0.43 7.70
CA ASP A 17 10.85 -0.68 8.34
C ASP A 17 9.93 -1.91 8.53
N GLN A 18 8.63 -1.69 8.65
CA GLN A 18 7.62 -2.72 8.80
C GLN A 18 6.52 -2.59 7.73
N PRO A 19 6.80 -2.98 6.48
CA PRO A 19 5.85 -2.86 5.39
C PRO A 19 4.60 -3.70 5.66
N TYR A 20 3.44 -3.16 5.30
CA TYR A 20 2.20 -3.92 5.32
C TYR A 20 2.25 -5.02 4.25
N GLU A 21 2.08 -6.27 4.64
CA GLU A 21 1.93 -7.36 3.66
C GLU A 21 0.49 -7.40 3.14
N ILE A 22 0.23 -6.64 2.08
CA ILE A 22 -1.07 -6.63 1.41
C ILE A 22 -0.98 -7.54 0.18
N ARG A 23 -1.73 -8.64 0.21
CA ARG A 23 -1.80 -9.63 -0.87
C ARG A 23 -3.17 -9.65 -1.50
N CYS A 24 -3.20 -9.91 -2.80
CA CYS A 24 -4.45 -10.21 -3.49
C CYS A 24 -5.07 -11.48 -2.91
N SER A 25 -6.35 -11.41 -2.53
CA SER A 25 -7.07 -12.55 -1.97
C SER A 25 -7.34 -13.67 -2.98
N GLN A 26 -7.28 -13.38 -4.28
CA GLN A 26 -7.55 -14.35 -5.34
C GLN A 26 -6.29 -15.12 -5.76
N CYS A 27 -5.20 -14.41 -6.07
CA CYS A 27 -3.97 -15.04 -6.60
C CYS A 27 -2.84 -15.13 -5.56
N GLY A 28 -2.97 -14.47 -4.41
CA GLY A 28 -1.94 -14.45 -3.36
C GLY A 28 -0.71 -13.59 -3.68
N TYR A 29 -0.65 -12.94 -4.85
CA TYR A 29 0.45 -12.08 -5.23
C TYR A 29 0.43 -10.77 -4.43
N ASP A 30 1.61 -10.21 -4.14
CA ASP A 30 1.74 -8.95 -3.40
C ASP A 30 1.14 -7.80 -4.23
N SER A 31 0.18 -7.09 -3.63
CA SER A 31 -0.43 -5.92 -4.26
C SER A 31 0.53 -4.73 -4.16
N VAL A 32 0.54 -3.89 -5.20
CA VAL A 32 1.22 -2.60 -5.13
C VAL A 32 0.36 -1.69 -4.25
N TYR A 33 0.96 -1.10 -3.22
CA TYR A 33 0.29 -0.13 -2.37
C TYR A 33 1.20 1.06 -2.09
N THR A 34 0.58 2.20 -1.78
CA THR A 34 1.25 3.41 -1.32
C THR A 34 0.69 3.81 0.04
N THR A 35 1.55 4.33 0.90
CA THR A 35 1.19 4.77 2.25
C THR A 35 1.49 6.25 2.42
N GLU A 36 0.56 7.01 2.98
CA GLU A 36 0.72 8.43 3.30
C GLU A 36 0.19 8.72 4.70
N ILE A 37 0.88 9.60 5.43
CA ILE A 37 0.39 10.15 6.70
C ILE A 37 -0.09 11.57 6.44
N ASP A 38 -1.37 11.83 6.71
CA ASP A 38 -1.95 13.16 6.50
C ASP A 38 -1.64 14.15 7.64
N SER A 39 -2.22 15.35 7.56
CA SER A 39 -2.03 16.42 8.56
C SER A 39 -2.64 16.09 9.92
N ASP A 40 -3.59 15.17 9.96
CA ASP A 40 -4.27 14.70 11.17
C ASP A 40 -3.59 13.44 11.75
N TYR A 41 -2.44 13.05 11.18
CA TYR A 41 -1.65 11.86 11.53
C TYR A 41 -2.37 10.54 11.27
N ASP A 42 -3.36 10.55 10.38
CA ASP A 42 -4.03 9.34 9.94
C ASP A 42 -3.23 8.68 8.83
N LEU A 43 -3.11 7.35 8.91
CA LEU A 43 -2.49 6.53 7.89
C LEU A 43 -3.48 6.24 6.77
N LYS A 44 -3.16 6.71 5.57
CA LYS A 44 -3.87 6.36 4.34
C LYS A 44 -3.07 5.32 3.59
N ILE A 45 -3.73 4.22 3.25
CA ILE A 45 -3.17 3.15 2.43
C ILE A 45 -4.01 3.08 1.16
N GLN A 46 -3.39 3.37 0.02
CA GLN A 46 -4.00 3.16 -1.28
C GLN A 46 -3.46 1.85 -1.86
N VAL A 47 -4.35 0.90 -2.13
CA VAL A 47 -4.01 -0.40 -2.72
C VAL A 47 -4.45 -0.37 -4.17
N GLU A 48 -3.51 -0.56 -5.08
CA GLU A 48 -3.81 -0.65 -6.50
C GLU A 48 -4.40 -2.01 -6.85
N PRO A 49 -5.21 -2.11 -7.93
CA PRO A 49 -5.72 -3.38 -8.42
C PRO A 49 -4.57 -4.38 -8.67
N CYS A 50 -4.83 -5.65 -8.37
CA CYS A 50 -3.84 -6.70 -8.56
C CYS A 50 -3.56 -6.88 -10.06
N LYS A 51 -2.37 -6.46 -10.51
CA LYS A 51 -1.96 -6.54 -11.92
C LYS A 51 -2.09 -7.95 -12.49
N PHE A 52 -1.75 -8.97 -11.70
CA PHE A 52 -1.85 -10.37 -12.15
C PHE A 52 -3.29 -10.76 -12.45
N CYS A 53 -4.25 -10.36 -11.61
CA CYS A 53 -5.67 -10.65 -11.82
C CYS A 53 -6.25 -9.79 -12.95
N THR A 54 -5.91 -8.50 -13.02
CA THR A 54 -6.42 -7.60 -14.05
C THR A 54 -5.89 -7.95 -15.44
N ASP A 55 -4.63 -8.38 -15.54
CA ASP A 55 -4.03 -8.77 -16.82
C ASP A 55 -4.53 -10.16 -17.26
N SER A 56 -4.87 -11.06 -16.33
CA SER A 56 -5.51 -12.34 -16.68
C SER A 56 -6.92 -12.16 -17.24
N GLU A 57 -7.69 -11.18 -16.74
CA GLU A 57 -9.02 -10.87 -17.30
C GLU A 57 -8.93 -10.28 -18.73
N ALA A 58 -7.87 -9.53 -19.05
CA ALA A 58 -7.67 -8.95 -20.38
C ALA A 58 -7.29 -9.97 -21.47
N ASN A 59 -6.77 -11.14 -21.08
CA ASN A 59 -6.43 -12.22 -22.02
C ASN A 59 -7.59 -13.20 -22.28
N GLU A 60 -8.68 -13.14 -21.51
CA GLU A 60 -9.84 -13.99 -21.74
C GLU A 60 -10.85 -13.38 -22.74
N GLU A 61 -10.72 -12.10 -23.10
CA GLU A 61 -11.55 -11.44 -24.12
C GLU A 61 -10.99 -11.52 -25.56
N SER A 62 -9.93 -12.32 -25.80
CA SER A 62 -9.26 -12.43 -27.10
C SER A 62 -9.27 -13.84 -27.75
N GLU A 63 -10.15 -14.75 -27.33
CA GLU A 63 -10.38 -16.05 -28.00
C GLU A 63 -11.80 -16.22 -28.58
#